data_AF-A0A7S2GRA8-F1
#
_entry.id   AF-A0A7S2GRA8-F1
#
_cell.length_a   1.000
_cell.length_b   1.000
_cell.length_c   1.000
_cell.angle_alpha   90.00
_cell.angle_beta   90.00
_cell.angle_gamma   90.00
#
_symmetry.space_group_name_H-M   'P 1'
#
loop_
_entity.id
_entity.type
_entity.pdbx_description
1 polymer ?
#
loop_
_entity_poly.entity_id
_entity_poly.type
_entity_poly.pdbx_seq_one_letter_code
_entity_poly.pdbx_strand_id
1 'polypeptide(L)'
;MAKEAKKGGMMMYSIANEQCNQFGVCTNSGGAKVNERLITLLYAGRSELTAVNCPPLHKTAKEIEMLLQVPLIQSTLSHMLNTGSKPSGGGGSFGALYAFSRSILPYIEEADREAAQVIARNIDFQLQNQPSNDSLDAATKALKGTIPKMGVDCDLVGRLDGRNVCASPASSRSGSVFWSLLLCAGLSLLGMVVAIVL
;
A
#
# COMPACT_ATOMS: atom_id res chain seq x y z
N MET A 1 26.31 -5.92 3.87
CA MET A 1 25.30 -5.48 4.86
C MET A 1 25.98 -4.50 5.80
N ALA A 2 25.27 -3.47 6.28
CA ALA A 2 25.77 -2.33 7.07
C ALA A 2 26.58 -1.26 6.31
N LYS A 3 25.89 -0.47 5.49
CA LYS A 3 26.37 0.88 5.16
C LYS A 3 25.20 1.86 5.10
N GLU A 4 24.47 2.01 6.20
CA GLU A 4 23.61 3.18 6.45
C GLU A 4 23.17 3.31 7.92
N ALA A 5 24.07 3.07 8.88
CA ALA A 5 23.85 3.41 10.29
C ALA A 5 24.07 4.92 10.55
N LYS A 6 23.46 5.80 9.75
CA LYS A 6 23.55 7.25 9.94
C LYS A 6 22.20 7.96 10.03
N LYS A 7 21.20 7.26 10.57
CA LYS A 7 20.05 7.85 11.25
C LYS A 7 19.83 7.02 12.51
N GLY A 8 20.07 7.60 13.69
CA GLY A 8 20.20 6.85 14.95
C GLY A 8 19.04 5.88 15.25
N GLY A 9 19.29 4.89 16.11
CA GLY A 9 18.30 3.88 16.54
C GLY A 9 18.50 2.49 15.91
N MET A 10 17.64 1.55 16.25
CA MET A 10 17.71 0.13 15.84
C MET A 10 16.32 -0.40 15.46
N MET A 11 16.28 -1.54 14.75
CA MET A 11 15.04 -2.24 14.36
C MET A 11 14.07 -1.31 13.61
N MET A 12 12.78 -1.31 13.96
CA MET A 12 11.72 -0.53 13.33
C MET A 12 12.01 0.97 13.29
N TYR A 13 12.73 1.48 14.29
CA TYR A 13 13.13 2.88 14.32
C TYR A 13 14.11 3.22 13.18
N SER A 14 15.11 2.37 12.97
CA SER A 14 16.08 2.53 11.85
C SER A 14 15.37 2.40 10.51
N ILE A 15 14.53 1.37 10.36
CA ILE A 15 13.80 1.09 9.13
C ILE A 15 12.94 2.31 8.74
N ALA A 16 12.15 2.87 9.67
CA ALA A 16 11.34 4.05 9.39
C ALA A 16 12.20 5.25 8.95
N ASN A 17 13.35 5.46 9.58
CA ASN A 17 14.26 6.56 9.23
C ASN A 17 14.90 6.38 7.84
N GLU A 18 15.26 5.15 7.48
CA GLU A 18 15.78 4.80 6.15
C GLU A 18 14.74 5.15 5.07
N GLN A 19 13.47 4.80 5.30
CA GLN A 19 12.40 5.03 4.34
C GLN A 19 11.92 6.48 4.27
N CYS A 20 12.02 7.28 5.34
CA CYS A 20 11.31 8.55 5.43
C CYS A 20 11.60 9.53 4.28
N ASN A 21 12.84 9.52 3.75
CA ASN A 21 13.25 10.41 2.66
C ASN A 21 12.53 10.06 1.36
N GLN A 22 12.52 8.77 1.00
CA GLN A 22 11.90 8.28 -0.23
C GLN A 22 10.39 8.51 -0.23
N PHE A 23 9.76 8.44 0.96
CA PHE A 23 8.31 8.60 1.11
C PHE A 23 7.87 10.03 1.45
N GLY A 24 8.82 10.96 1.65
CA GLY A 24 8.51 12.35 2.00
C GLY A 24 7.86 12.53 3.38
N VAL A 25 8.16 11.64 4.33
CA VAL A 25 7.56 11.60 5.68
C VAL A 25 8.58 11.81 6.80
N CYS A 26 9.72 12.43 6.48
CA CYS A 26 10.63 12.90 7.53
C CYS A 26 10.08 14.14 8.24
N THR A 27 10.52 14.33 9.47
CA THR A 27 10.29 15.52 10.29
C THR A 27 11.39 16.54 10.03
N ASN A 28 11.23 17.76 10.54
CA ASN A 28 12.24 18.82 10.37
C ASN A 28 13.57 18.50 11.08
N SER A 29 13.55 17.60 12.08
CA SER A 29 14.73 17.10 12.77
C SER A 29 15.44 15.96 12.01
N GLY A 30 14.89 15.51 10.88
CA GLY A 30 15.45 14.46 10.03
C GLY A 30 15.05 13.03 10.40
N GLY A 31 14.21 12.84 11.43
CA GLY A 31 13.64 11.55 11.82
C GLY A 31 12.35 11.23 11.06
N ALA A 32 11.88 9.98 11.11
CA ALA A 32 10.58 9.61 10.54
C ALA A 32 9.41 10.07 11.42
N LYS A 33 8.35 10.63 10.83
CA LYS A 33 7.13 11.02 11.57
C LYS A 33 6.50 9.85 12.36
N VAL A 34 6.56 8.64 11.81
CA VAL A 34 6.09 7.41 12.47
C VAL A 34 6.83 7.17 13.79
N ASN A 35 8.13 7.46 13.86
CA ASN A 35 8.91 7.25 15.07
C ASN A 35 8.48 8.18 16.21
N GLU A 36 8.22 9.46 15.91
CA GLU A 36 7.72 10.43 16.91
C GLU A 36 6.34 10.01 17.44
N ARG A 37 5.45 9.55 16.55
CA ARG A 37 4.12 9.05 16.94
C ARG A 37 4.22 7.78 17.77
N LEU A 38 5.05 6.83 17.37
CA LEU A 38 5.24 5.56 18.07
C LEU A 38 5.77 5.78 19.50
N ILE A 39 6.77 6.66 19.67
CA ILE A 39 7.31 7.00 20.99
C ILE A 39 6.22 7.63 21.88
N THR A 40 5.41 8.53 21.33
CA THR A 40 4.30 9.16 22.06
C THR A 40 3.30 8.13 22.57
N LEU A 41 2.92 7.16 21.74
CA LEU A 41 2.00 6.09 22.12
C LEU A 41 2.62 5.11 23.13
N LEU A 42 3.92 4.82 23.05
CA LEU A 42 4.60 4.00 24.05
C LEU A 42 4.59 4.67 25.44
N TYR A 43 4.75 5.99 25.51
CA TYR A 43 4.59 6.73 26.77
C TYR A 43 3.14 6.72 27.27
N ALA A 44 2.17 6.91 26.36
CA ALA A 44 0.74 6.81 26.71
C ALA A 44 0.40 5.42 27.26
N GLY A 45 0.79 4.35 26.57
CA GLY A 45 0.56 2.97 26.98
C GLY A 45 1.21 2.63 28.31
N ARG A 46 2.42 3.14 28.58
CA ARG A 46 3.04 3.02 29.91
C ARG A 46 2.18 3.65 31.00
N SER A 47 1.69 4.87 30.77
CA SER A 47 0.82 5.59 31.72
C SER A 47 -0.47 4.81 31.97
N GLU A 48 -1.11 4.33 30.91
CA GLU A 48 -2.36 3.55 30.95
C GLU A 48 -2.18 2.22 31.69
N LEU A 49 -1.04 1.54 31.48
CA LEU A 49 -0.67 0.34 32.24
C LEU A 49 -0.50 0.64 33.73
N THR A 50 0.21 1.71 34.08
CA THR A 50 0.40 2.08 35.49
C THR A 50 -0.90 2.50 36.18
N ALA A 51 -1.84 3.06 35.42
CA ALA A 51 -3.16 3.44 35.90
C ALA A 51 -4.18 2.29 35.86
N VAL A 52 -3.80 1.10 35.37
CA VAL A 52 -4.68 -0.08 35.20
C VAL A 52 -5.91 0.26 34.34
N ASN A 53 -5.73 1.11 33.31
CA ASN A 53 -6.83 1.59 32.47
C ASN A 53 -6.88 0.81 31.14
N CYS A 54 -7.61 -0.33 31.14
CA CYS A 54 -7.62 -1.25 30.00
C CYS A 54 -8.23 -0.71 28.70
N PRO A 55 -9.35 0.05 28.69
CA PRO A 55 -9.95 0.48 27.42
C PRO A 55 -9.07 1.42 26.59
N PRO A 56 -8.44 2.48 27.16
CA PRO A 56 -7.46 3.29 26.45
C PRO A 56 -6.22 2.49 26.04
N LEU A 57 -5.73 1.61 26.93
CA LEU A 57 -4.58 0.75 26.63
C LEU A 57 -4.82 -0.11 25.38
N HIS A 58 -6.00 -0.70 25.24
CA HIS A 58 -6.36 -1.49 24.06
C HIS A 58 -6.35 -0.63 22.78
N LYS A 59 -6.84 0.60 22.85
CA LYS A 59 -6.79 1.54 21.72
C LYS A 59 -5.35 1.92 21.37
N THR A 60 -4.53 2.25 22.37
CA THR A 60 -3.11 2.60 22.20
C THR A 60 -2.33 1.45 21.57
N ALA A 61 -2.53 0.22 22.05
CA ALA A 61 -1.88 -0.97 21.49
C ALA A 61 -2.24 -1.19 20.02
N LYS A 62 -3.53 -1.03 19.67
CA LYS A 62 -3.98 -1.13 18.27
C LYS A 62 -3.37 -0.04 17.40
N GLU A 63 -3.25 1.19 17.90
CA GLU A 63 -2.62 2.26 17.13
C GLU A 63 -1.11 2.02 16.92
N ILE A 64 -0.42 1.47 17.92
CA ILE A 64 0.99 1.04 17.79
C ILE A 64 1.13 -0.03 16.71
N GLU A 65 0.27 -1.06 16.72
CA GLU A 65 0.26 -2.12 15.72
C GLU A 65 0.13 -1.55 14.30
N MET A 66 -0.82 -0.64 14.08
CA MET A 66 -1.01 0.02 12.78
C MET A 66 0.21 0.84 12.35
N LEU A 67 0.86 1.53 13.29
CA LEU A 67 2.07 2.32 12.99
C LEU A 67 3.28 1.46 12.65
N LEU A 68 3.41 0.28 13.25
CA LEU A 68 4.50 -0.66 12.95
C LEU A 68 4.37 -1.24 11.53
N GLN A 69 3.15 -1.32 10.98
CA GLN A 69 2.95 -1.75 9.59
C GLN A 69 3.48 -0.73 8.57
N VAL A 70 3.45 0.57 8.88
CA VAL A 70 3.87 1.65 7.96
C VAL A 70 5.30 1.47 7.44
N PRO A 71 6.34 1.35 8.29
CA PRO A 71 7.71 1.16 7.79
C PRO A 71 7.88 -0.16 7.03
N LEU A 72 7.13 -1.21 7.36
CA LEU A 72 7.19 -2.47 6.62
C LEU A 72 6.59 -2.36 5.22
N ILE A 73 5.47 -1.64 5.08
CA ILE A 73 4.86 -1.30 3.79
C ILE A 73 5.85 -0.47 2.96
N GLN A 74 6.44 0.57 3.56
CA GLN A 74 7.40 1.45 2.90
C GLN A 74 8.64 0.69 2.43
N SER A 75 9.21 -0.17 3.28
CA SER A 75 10.37 -0.99 2.92
C SER A 75 10.02 -1.99 1.82
N THR A 76 8.87 -2.65 1.91
CA THR A 76 8.42 -3.57 0.86
C THR A 76 8.32 -2.86 -0.49
N LEU A 77 7.63 -1.71 -0.56
CA LEU A 77 7.50 -0.94 -1.80
C LEU A 77 8.85 -0.42 -2.32
N SER A 78 9.69 0.13 -1.45
CA SER A 78 11.01 0.62 -1.84
C SER A 78 11.87 -0.50 -2.43
N HIS A 79 11.89 -1.67 -1.79
CA HIS A 79 12.65 -2.79 -2.31
C HIS A 79 12.07 -3.35 -3.60
N MET A 80 10.75 -3.34 -3.82
CA MET A 80 10.14 -3.71 -5.11
C MET A 80 10.67 -2.80 -6.24
N LEU A 81 10.63 -1.48 -6.02
CA LEU A 81 11.04 -0.48 -7.02
C LEU A 81 12.55 -0.48 -7.29
N ASN A 82 13.36 -0.73 -6.26
CA ASN A 82 14.80 -0.66 -6.35
C ASN A 82 15.46 -1.97 -6.82
N THR A 83 14.77 -3.11 -6.72
CA THR A 83 15.30 -4.42 -7.13
C THR A 83 15.40 -4.55 -8.66
N GLY A 84 14.46 -3.98 -9.42
CA GLY A 84 14.51 -3.99 -10.89
C GLY A 84 15.54 -3.04 -11.52
N SER A 85 16.08 -2.09 -10.74
CA SER A 85 16.92 -0.99 -11.24
C SER A 85 18.44 -1.24 -11.11
N LYS A 86 18.88 -2.35 -10.50
CA LYS A 86 20.31 -2.67 -10.31
C LYS A 86 20.70 -3.93 -11.09
N PRO A 87 21.44 -3.79 -12.20
CA PRO A 87 21.99 -4.95 -12.89
C PRO A 87 23.07 -5.59 -12.01
N SER A 88 22.91 -6.89 -11.73
CA SER A 88 23.92 -7.79 -11.16
C SER A 88 24.66 -7.26 -9.92
N GLY A 89 24.09 -7.47 -8.72
CA GLY A 89 24.77 -7.10 -7.48
C GLY A 89 24.06 -7.52 -6.20
N GLY A 90 23.98 -8.83 -5.95
CA GLY A 90 23.78 -9.40 -4.60
C GLY A 90 22.34 -9.64 -4.16
N GLY A 91 21.99 -10.89 -3.89
CA GLY A 91 20.68 -11.33 -3.36
C GLY A 91 20.25 -10.71 -2.02
N GLY A 92 21.03 -9.82 -1.41
CA GLY A 92 20.68 -9.10 -0.19
C GLY A 92 19.47 -8.16 -0.36
N SER A 93 19.29 -7.51 -1.52
CA SER A 93 18.11 -6.67 -1.77
C SER A 93 16.83 -7.50 -1.88
N PHE A 94 16.93 -8.67 -2.51
CA PHE A 94 15.78 -9.56 -2.69
C PHE A 94 15.42 -10.32 -1.40
N GLY A 95 16.42 -10.75 -0.62
CA GLY A 95 16.17 -11.32 0.70
C GLY A 95 15.46 -10.36 1.65
N ALA A 96 15.87 -9.08 1.64
CA ALA A 96 15.16 -8.03 2.38
C ALA A 96 13.73 -7.83 1.86
N LEU A 97 13.54 -7.74 0.54
CA LEU A 97 12.20 -7.66 -0.06
C LEU A 97 11.29 -8.81 0.39
N TYR A 98 11.79 -10.04 0.30
CA TYR A 98 11.05 -11.22 0.72
C TYR A 98 10.69 -11.14 2.20
N ALA A 99 11.65 -10.86 3.09
CA ALA A 99 11.41 -10.76 4.53
C ALA A 99 10.35 -9.70 4.87
N PHE A 100 10.45 -8.49 4.30
CA PHE A 100 9.47 -7.43 4.53
C PHE A 100 8.10 -7.81 3.96
N SER A 101 8.03 -8.32 2.73
CA SER A 101 6.77 -8.72 2.11
C SER A 101 6.04 -9.80 2.93
N ARG A 102 6.77 -10.78 3.47
CA ARG A 102 6.20 -11.85 4.31
C ARG A 102 5.76 -11.35 5.67
N SER A 103 6.43 -10.35 6.23
CA SER A 103 6.04 -9.76 7.53
C SER A 103 4.69 -9.05 7.50
N ILE A 104 4.30 -8.47 6.35
CA ILE A 104 3.02 -7.75 6.20
C ILE A 104 1.94 -8.58 5.50
N LEU A 105 2.30 -9.72 4.92
CA LEU A 105 1.39 -10.54 4.13
C LEU A 105 0.09 -10.93 4.87
N PRO A 106 0.10 -11.29 6.17
CA PRO A 106 -1.14 -11.60 6.89
C PRO A 106 -2.12 -10.42 6.94
N TYR A 107 -1.62 -9.20 7.15
CA TYR A 107 -2.45 -7.99 7.17
C TYR A 107 -2.98 -7.64 5.77
N ILE A 108 -2.18 -7.90 4.73
CA ILE A 108 -2.63 -7.76 3.34
C ILE A 108 -3.72 -8.78 3.05
N GLU A 109 -3.58 -10.03 3.49
CA GLU A 109 -4.58 -11.08 3.26
C GLU A 109 -5.91 -10.78 3.97
N GLU A 110 -5.86 -10.21 5.17
CA GLU A 110 -7.05 -9.74 5.88
C GLU A 110 -7.78 -8.63 5.10
N ALA A 111 -7.04 -7.73 4.45
CA ALA A 111 -7.59 -6.61 3.69
C ALA A 111 -8.00 -6.95 2.24
N ASP A 112 -7.26 -7.85 1.58
CA ASP A 112 -7.41 -8.26 0.18
C ASP A 112 -6.65 -9.58 -0.08
N ARG A 113 -7.37 -10.71 0.00
CA ARG A 113 -6.81 -12.05 -0.14
C ARG A 113 -6.19 -12.28 -1.53
N GLU A 114 -6.84 -11.78 -2.58
CA GLU A 114 -6.33 -11.90 -3.96
C GLU A 114 -5.00 -11.17 -4.13
N ALA A 115 -4.89 -9.94 -3.61
CA ALA A 115 -3.64 -9.18 -3.64
C ALA A 115 -2.53 -9.87 -2.86
N ALA A 116 -2.84 -10.45 -1.68
CA ALA A 116 -1.87 -11.23 -0.92
C ALA A 116 -1.33 -12.41 -1.73
N GLN A 117 -2.18 -13.14 -2.44
CA GLN A 117 -1.72 -14.22 -3.32
C GLN A 117 -0.85 -13.72 -4.48
N VAL A 118 -1.19 -12.58 -5.09
CA VAL A 118 -0.36 -11.97 -6.14
C VAL A 118 1.02 -11.64 -5.60
N ILE A 119 1.11 -11.01 -4.43
CA ILE A 119 2.39 -10.66 -3.80
C ILE A 119 3.18 -11.92 -3.44
N ALA A 120 2.53 -12.91 -2.83
CA ALA A 120 3.17 -14.16 -2.41
C ALA A 120 3.77 -14.95 -3.58
N ARG A 121 3.09 -14.97 -4.73
CA ARG A 121 3.57 -15.67 -5.94
C ARG A 121 4.68 -14.91 -6.66
N ASN A 122 4.59 -13.58 -6.72
CA ASN A 122 5.55 -12.76 -7.46
C ASN A 122 6.81 -12.41 -6.64
N ILE A 123 6.76 -12.53 -5.31
CA ILE A 123 7.88 -12.35 -4.39
C ILE A 123 8.11 -13.68 -3.66
N ASP A 124 8.39 -14.72 -4.44
CA ASP A 124 8.78 -16.01 -3.91
C ASP A 124 10.30 -16.15 -3.93
N PHE A 125 10.89 -16.51 -2.79
CA PHE A 125 12.34 -16.46 -2.64
C PHE A 125 12.99 -17.65 -3.35
N GLN A 126 13.77 -17.37 -4.39
CA GLN A 126 14.59 -18.35 -5.08
C GLN A 126 16.07 -17.94 -5.00
N LEU A 127 16.92 -18.90 -4.60
CA LEU A 127 18.36 -18.65 -4.43
C LEU A 127 19.06 -18.25 -5.74
N GLN A 128 18.57 -18.77 -6.86
CA GLN A 128 19.20 -18.64 -8.18
C GLN A 128 18.50 -17.65 -9.11
N ASN A 129 17.24 -17.30 -8.81
CA ASN A 129 16.41 -16.48 -9.69
C ASN A 129 15.84 -15.29 -8.90
N GLN A 130 16.05 -14.09 -9.42
CA GLN A 130 15.33 -12.92 -8.95
C GLN A 130 13.98 -12.79 -9.68
N PRO A 131 12.97 -12.19 -9.04
CA PRO A 131 11.70 -11.91 -9.71
C PRO A 131 11.93 -11.01 -10.94
N SER A 132 11.18 -11.26 -12.00
CA SER A 132 11.21 -10.39 -13.18
C SER A 132 10.62 -9.02 -12.85
N ASN A 133 10.90 -8.02 -13.70
CA ASN A 133 10.30 -6.70 -13.56
C ASN A 133 8.77 -6.75 -13.61
N ASP A 134 8.19 -7.59 -14.47
CA ASP A 134 6.73 -7.79 -14.54
C ASP A 134 6.16 -8.33 -13.22
N SER A 135 6.89 -9.23 -12.56
CA SER A 135 6.51 -9.76 -11.24
C SER A 135 6.58 -8.68 -10.16
N LEU A 136 7.63 -7.84 -10.15
CA LEU A 136 7.76 -6.72 -9.24
C LEU A 136 6.66 -5.66 -9.46
N ASP A 137 6.30 -5.38 -10.70
CA ASP A 137 5.24 -4.43 -11.06
C ASP A 137 3.85 -4.95 -10.66
N ALA A 138 3.57 -6.24 -10.91
CA ALA A 138 2.34 -6.89 -10.49
C ALA A 138 2.18 -6.85 -8.96
N ALA A 139 3.24 -7.18 -8.22
CA ALA A 139 3.24 -7.14 -6.76
C ALA A 139 3.11 -5.72 -6.22
N THR A 140 3.78 -4.74 -6.84
CA THR A 140 3.69 -3.32 -6.48
C THR A 140 2.27 -2.79 -6.67
N LYS A 141 1.64 -3.10 -7.81
CA LYS A 141 0.26 -2.69 -8.09
C LYS A 141 -0.73 -3.31 -7.11
N ALA A 142 -0.56 -4.61 -6.81
CA ALA A 142 -1.39 -5.31 -5.82
C ALA A 142 -1.26 -4.65 -4.44
N LEU A 143 -0.03 -4.45 -3.94
CA LEU A 143 0.20 -3.83 -2.64
C LEU A 143 -0.38 -2.41 -2.56
N LYS A 144 -0.12 -1.55 -3.55
CA LYS A 144 -0.65 -0.17 -3.56
C LYS A 144 -2.18 -0.14 -3.60
N GLY A 145 -2.82 -1.10 -4.26
CA GLY A 145 -4.28 -1.26 -4.28
C GLY A 145 -4.87 -1.71 -2.93
N THR A 146 -4.10 -2.45 -2.12
CA THR A 146 -4.55 -2.96 -0.82
C THR A 146 -4.36 -1.98 0.32
N ILE A 147 -3.30 -1.15 0.31
CA ILE A 147 -2.97 -0.23 1.44
C ILE A 147 -4.18 0.60 1.91
N PRO A 148 -5.03 1.20 1.05
CA PRO A 148 -6.21 1.95 1.50
C PRO A 148 -7.23 1.13 2.29
N LYS A 149 -7.22 -0.20 2.15
CA LYS A 149 -8.12 -1.14 2.85
C LYS A 149 -7.54 -1.61 4.19
N MET A 150 -6.25 -1.43 4.44
CA MET A 150 -5.57 -1.92 5.65
C MET A 150 -5.84 -1.06 6.88
N GLY A 151 -6.41 0.14 6.73
CA GLY A 151 -6.69 1.05 7.85
C GLY A 151 -5.47 1.80 8.39
N VAL A 152 -4.33 1.71 7.71
CA VAL A 152 -3.12 2.48 8.04
C VAL A 152 -3.29 3.96 7.67
N ASP A 153 -2.60 4.83 8.39
CA ASP A 153 -2.59 6.26 8.07
C ASP A 153 -1.76 6.53 6.80
N CYS A 154 -2.45 6.85 5.71
CA CYS A 154 -1.86 7.10 4.41
C CYS A 154 -0.95 8.33 4.37
N ASP A 155 -1.11 9.30 5.28
CA ASP A 155 -0.21 10.44 5.36
C ASP A 155 1.13 10.05 5.97
N LEU A 156 1.15 9.00 6.82
CA LEU A 156 2.36 8.40 7.36
C LEU A 156 3.00 7.39 6.40
N VAL A 157 2.21 6.71 5.55
CA VAL A 157 2.76 5.91 4.44
C VAL A 157 3.48 6.81 3.44
N GLY A 158 2.89 7.94 3.08
CA GLY A 158 3.55 9.01 2.33
C GLY A 158 3.37 8.93 0.82
N ARG A 159 4.36 9.46 0.08
CA ARG A 159 4.30 9.68 -1.37
C ARG A 159 5.50 9.06 -2.07
N LEU A 160 5.28 8.51 -3.25
CA LEU A 160 6.35 8.07 -4.17
C LEU A 160 6.22 8.87 -5.46
N ASP A 161 7.34 9.43 -5.94
CA ASP A 161 7.42 10.27 -7.15
C ASP A 161 6.35 11.37 -7.18
N GLY A 162 6.15 12.02 -6.04
CA GLY A 162 5.18 13.11 -5.88
C GLY A 162 3.72 12.66 -5.84
N ARG A 163 3.39 11.36 -5.89
CA ARG A 163 2.01 10.83 -5.77
C ARG A 163 1.80 10.12 -4.44
N ASN A 164 0.67 10.38 -3.78
CA ASN A 164 0.32 9.65 -2.55
C ASN A 164 0.21 8.15 -2.86
N VAL A 165 0.86 7.32 -2.04
CA VAL A 165 0.91 5.87 -2.23
C VAL A 165 -0.48 5.25 -2.19
N CYS A 166 -1.35 5.77 -1.34
CA CYS A 166 -2.74 5.35 -1.18
C CYS A 166 -3.70 5.98 -2.18
N ALA A 167 -3.25 6.89 -3.05
CA ALA A 167 -4.13 7.43 -4.06
C ALA A 167 -4.63 6.29 -4.95
N SER A 168 -5.95 6.18 -5.11
CA SER A 168 -6.51 5.26 -6.10
C SER A 168 -5.91 5.57 -7.48
N PRO A 169 -5.53 4.57 -8.27
CA PRO A 169 -5.19 4.82 -9.66
C PRO A 169 -6.42 5.51 -10.26
N ALA A 170 -6.23 6.71 -10.79
CA ALA A 170 -7.31 7.48 -11.40
C ALA A 170 -8.07 6.52 -12.32
N SER A 171 -9.34 6.28 -12.00
CA SER A 171 -10.19 5.48 -12.87
C SER A 171 -10.16 6.17 -14.21
N SER A 172 -9.51 5.57 -15.21
CA SER A 172 -9.77 5.94 -16.59
C SER A 172 -11.21 5.49 -16.85
N ARG A 173 -12.17 6.36 -16.53
CA ARG A 173 -13.53 6.27 -17.04
C ARG A 173 -13.36 6.41 -18.56
N SER A 174 -13.18 5.28 -19.23
CA SER A 174 -13.43 5.18 -20.66
C SER A 174 -14.91 5.48 -20.84
N GLY A 175 -15.21 6.75 -21.10
CA GLY A 175 -16.55 7.22 -21.44
C GLY A 175 -16.88 6.75 -22.85
N SER A 176 -17.13 5.46 -23.04
CA SER A 176 -17.83 4.96 -24.22
C SER A 176 -19.32 5.15 -24.04
N VAL A 177 -19.78 6.41 -24.14
CA VAL A 177 -21.18 6.68 -24.51
C VAL A 177 -21.26 6.47 -26.02
N PHE A 178 -21.23 5.19 -26.41
CA PHE A 178 -21.40 4.77 -27.79
C PHE A 178 -22.87 4.97 -28.15
N TRP A 179 -23.08 5.84 -29.12
CA TRP A 179 -24.31 6.16 -29.85
C TRP A 179 -25.48 5.17 -29.68
N SER A 180 -26.56 5.60 -29.01
CA SER A 180 -27.86 4.96 -29.10
C SER A 180 -28.98 6.00 -28.96
N LEU A 181 -28.99 6.98 -29.86
CA LEU A 181 -30.11 7.90 -30.06
C LEU A 181 -30.23 8.21 -31.56
N LEU A 182 -30.68 7.23 -32.36
CA LEU A 182 -31.12 7.49 -33.74
C LEU A 182 -32.04 6.38 -34.32
N LEU A 183 -32.83 5.68 -33.49
CA LEU A 183 -33.73 4.62 -34.00
C LEU A 183 -35.17 4.61 -33.44
N CYS A 184 -35.61 5.63 -32.69
CA CYS A 184 -36.99 5.68 -32.15
C CYS A 184 -37.94 6.70 -32.78
N ALA A 185 -37.63 7.29 -33.95
CA ALA A 185 -38.51 8.28 -34.60
C ALA A 185 -39.06 7.83 -35.98
N GLY A 186 -39.38 6.54 -36.15
CA GLY A 186 -39.73 5.98 -37.46
C GLY A 186 -40.95 5.05 -37.54
N LEU A 187 -41.75 4.87 -36.49
CA LEU A 187 -42.98 4.06 -36.56
C LEU A 187 -44.14 4.71 -35.80
N SER A 188 -44.86 5.62 -36.46
CA SER A 188 -46.14 6.14 -35.97
C SER A 188 -47.16 6.45 -37.08
N LEU A 189 -47.13 5.71 -38.20
CA LEU A 189 -48.06 5.93 -39.34
C LEU A 189 -48.88 4.72 -39.82
N LEU A 190 -49.19 3.74 -38.96
CA LEU A 190 -50.01 2.57 -39.35
C LEU A 190 -51.22 2.30 -38.45
N GLY A 191 -51.75 3.32 -37.77
CA GLY A 191 -52.86 3.17 -36.82
C GLY A 191 -54.19 3.83 -37.20
N MET A 192 -54.39 4.30 -38.44
CA MET A 192 -55.57 5.14 -38.77
C MET A 192 -56.21 4.84 -40.14
N VAL A 193 -56.47 3.56 -40.46
CA VAL A 193 -57.29 3.20 -41.65
C VAL A 193 -58.36 2.12 -41.39
N VAL A 194 -58.42 1.45 -40.23
CA VAL A 194 -59.35 0.31 -40.02
C VAL A 194 -60.71 0.70 -39.39
N ALA A 195 -61.10 1.98 -39.43
CA ALA A 195 -62.40 2.43 -38.89
C ALA A 195 -63.49 2.68 -39.95
N ILE A 196 -63.27 2.25 -41.20
CA ILE A 196 -64.30 2.28 -42.24
C ILE A 196 -64.35 0.85 -42.82
N VAL A 197 -65.53 0.24 -42.77
CA VAL A 197 -65.87 -1.15 -43.18
C VAL A 197 -65.74 -2.22 -42.08
N LEU A 198 -66.67 -2.20 -41.12
CA LEU A 198 -67.71 -3.22 -40.89
C LEU A 198 -68.51 -2.92 -39.62
#